data_AF-A0A7W6C6T2-F1
#
_entry.id   AF-A0A7W6C6T2-F1
#
_cell.length_a   1.000
_cell.length_b   1.000
_cell.length_c   1.000
_cell.angle_alpha   90.00
_cell.angle_beta   90.00
_cell.angle_gamma   90.00
#
_symmetry.space_group_name_H-M   'P 1'
#
loop_
_entity.id
_entity.type
_entity.pdbx_description
1 polymer ?
#
loop_
_entity_poly.entity_id
_entity_poly.type
_entity_poly.pdbx_seq_one_letter_code
_entity_poly.pdbx_strand_id
1 'polypeptide(L)'
;MSGYGFGKKPAGDKPADEAPGEGDRLDFSGLSRTPVTLDPAREEAAIRRGDALGFVDRGASAQSASDVTPDSASDASGTRRRRRSTQPQVSVFIKGPKDTLDWFIEYTNERGHRSYWEALEEFRAMVNRQGE
;
A
#
# COMPACT_ATOMS: atom_id res chain seq x y z
N MET A 1 19.99 -5.27 -24.46
CA MET A 1 19.04 -5.62 -23.36
C MET A 1 18.98 -4.46 -22.39
N SER A 2 17.78 -4.20 -21.86
CA SER A 2 17.40 -3.16 -20.90
C SER A 2 17.01 -1.79 -21.47
N GLY A 3 15.75 -1.45 -21.25
CA GLY A 3 15.09 -0.19 -21.55
C GLY A 3 13.73 -0.12 -20.85
N TYR A 4 13.63 -0.56 -19.59
CA TYR A 4 12.49 -0.26 -18.73
C TYR A 4 12.70 1.15 -18.16
N GLY A 5 12.18 2.13 -18.87
CA GLY A 5 12.09 3.50 -18.41
C GLY A 5 10.90 4.12 -19.13
N PHE A 6 9.91 4.60 -18.37
CA PHE A 6 8.80 5.38 -18.91
C PHE A 6 9.37 6.61 -19.62
N GLY A 7 9.58 6.48 -20.92
CA GLY A 7 10.08 7.55 -21.76
C GLY A 7 9.05 8.67 -21.82
N LYS A 8 9.39 9.83 -21.25
CA LYS A 8 8.75 11.08 -21.66
C LYS A 8 9.04 11.24 -23.16
N LYS A 9 8.00 11.13 -23.99
CA LYS A 9 8.11 11.49 -25.41
C LYS A 9 8.57 12.95 -25.50
N PRO A 10 9.64 13.27 -26.25
CA PRO A 10 9.88 14.64 -26.63
C PRO A 10 8.68 15.12 -27.44
N ALA A 11 8.21 16.34 -27.12
CA ALA A 11 7.16 17.00 -27.86
C ALA A 11 7.68 17.29 -29.28
N GLY A 12 7.38 16.38 -30.21
CA GLY A 12 7.58 16.58 -31.64
C GLY A 12 6.26 17.05 -32.26
N ASP A 13 6.32 18.25 -32.84
CA ASP A 13 5.42 18.84 -33.82
C ASP A 13 3.91 18.67 -33.58
N LYS A 14 3.35 19.59 -32.81
CA LYS A 14 1.94 19.98 -32.97
C LYS A 14 1.84 20.88 -34.22
N PRO A 15 1.05 20.53 -35.25
CA PRO A 15 0.44 21.57 -36.05
C PRO A 15 -0.48 22.38 -35.12
N ALA A 16 -0.38 23.70 -35.23
CA ALA A 16 -1.34 24.62 -34.64
C ALA A 16 -2.74 24.34 -35.23
N ASP A 17 -3.77 24.66 -34.44
CA ASP A 17 -5.19 24.44 -34.68
C ASP A 17 -5.70 23.01 -34.54
N GLU A 18 -6.11 22.68 -33.31
CA GLU A 18 -7.51 22.38 -33.01
C GLU A 18 -7.66 22.26 -31.48
N ALA A 19 -8.62 23.01 -30.93
CA ALA A 19 -9.07 22.81 -29.56
C ALA A 19 -9.42 21.32 -29.36
N PRO A 20 -9.21 20.71 -28.17
CA PRO A 20 -9.55 19.31 -27.96
C PRO A 20 -11.02 19.13 -28.33
N GLY A 21 -11.25 18.44 -29.45
CA GLY A 21 -12.56 18.23 -30.03
C GLY A 21 -13.51 17.72 -28.95
N GLU A 22 -14.68 18.33 -28.92
CA GLU A 22 -15.77 18.12 -27.97
C GLU A 22 -16.33 16.68 -27.93
N GLY A 23 -15.69 15.72 -28.62
CA GLY A 23 -16.12 14.33 -28.76
C GLY A 23 -15.28 13.29 -28.02
N ASP A 24 -14.13 13.63 -27.40
CA ASP A 24 -13.31 12.65 -26.65
C ASP A 24 -13.52 12.71 -25.12
N ARG A 25 -14.43 13.57 -24.68
CA ARG A 25 -14.88 13.61 -23.28
C ARG A 25 -16.17 12.83 -23.18
N LEU A 26 -16.15 11.77 -22.35
CA LEU A 26 -17.35 11.04 -21.98
C LEU A 26 -18.39 12.05 -21.45
N ASP A 27 -19.51 12.17 -22.15
CA ASP A 27 -20.59 13.07 -21.76
C ASP A 27 -21.39 12.46 -20.60
N PHE A 28 -21.30 13.09 -19.44
CA PHE A 28 -22.00 12.69 -18.23
C PHE A 28 -23.21 13.59 -17.92
N SER A 29 -23.59 14.48 -18.84
CA SER A 29 -24.70 15.43 -18.64
C SER A 29 -26.07 14.75 -18.46
N GLY A 30 -26.23 13.54 -18.98
CA GLY A 30 -27.46 12.73 -18.84
C GLY A 30 -27.51 11.81 -17.60
N LEU A 31 -26.44 11.76 -16.79
CA LEU A 31 -26.40 10.89 -15.61
C LEU A 31 -26.81 11.65 -14.36
N SER A 32 -27.82 11.15 -13.65
CA SER A 32 -28.23 11.71 -12.35
C SER A 32 -27.10 11.55 -11.34
N ARG A 33 -26.61 12.68 -10.81
CA ARG A 33 -25.56 12.71 -9.77
C ARG A 33 -26.09 12.49 -8.35
N THR A 34 -27.38 12.19 -8.22
CA THR A 34 -28.02 11.91 -6.93
C THR A 34 -27.60 10.54 -6.42
N PRO A 35 -27.36 10.39 -5.11
CA PRO A 35 -27.12 9.08 -4.50
C PRO A 35 -28.28 8.13 -4.83
N VAL A 36 -27.96 6.94 -5.33
CA VAL A 36 -28.96 5.91 -5.60
C VAL A 36 -29.41 5.34 -4.25
N THR A 37 -30.66 5.61 -3.87
CA THR A 37 -31.30 4.97 -2.74
C THR A 37 -31.79 3.58 -3.16
N LEU A 38 -31.19 2.53 -2.61
CA LEU A 38 -31.59 1.16 -2.86
C LEU A 38 -32.70 0.76 -1.87
N ASP A 39 -33.70 0.05 -2.39
CA ASP A 39 -34.76 -0.56 -1.60
C ASP A 39 -34.24 -1.88 -0.99
N PRO A 40 -34.33 -2.08 0.35
CA PRO A 40 -33.85 -3.29 1.01
C PRO A 40 -34.38 -4.59 0.41
N ALA A 41 -35.64 -4.60 -0.05
CA ALA A 41 -36.23 -5.80 -0.65
C ALA A 41 -35.58 -6.17 -2.00
N ARG A 42 -35.14 -5.16 -2.76
CA ARG A 42 -34.43 -5.38 -4.03
C ARG A 42 -33.00 -5.86 -3.80
N GLU A 43 -32.37 -5.39 -2.73
CA GLU A 43 -31.05 -5.84 -2.32
C GLU A 43 -31.06 -7.34 -1.96
N GLU A 44 -32.00 -7.78 -1.12
CA GLU A 44 -32.15 -9.19 -0.76
C GLU A 44 -32.40 -10.09 -1.99
N ALA A 45 -33.24 -9.64 -2.92
CA ALA A 45 -33.51 -10.37 -4.15
C ALA A 45 -32.27 -10.48 -5.05
N ALA A 46 -31.42 -9.44 -5.07
CA ALA A 46 -30.16 -9.47 -5.79
C ALA A 46 -29.14 -10.43 -5.14
N ILE A 47 -29.06 -10.43 -3.81
CA ILE A 47 -28.22 -11.35 -3.04
C ILE A 47 -28.61 -12.79 -3.33
N ARG A 48 -29.89 -13.17 -3.20
CA ARG A 48 -30.35 -14.53 -3.48
C ARG A 48 -30.06 -14.99 -4.91
N ARG A 49 -30.15 -14.08 -5.90
CA ARG A 49 -29.78 -14.40 -7.29
C ARG A 49 -28.28 -14.61 -7.43
N GLY A 50 -27.47 -13.82 -6.74
CA GLY A 50 -26.02 -14.02 -6.65
C GLY A 50 -25.69 -15.39 -6.08
N ASP A 51 -26.31 -15.74 -4.95
CA ASP A 51 -26.12 -17.02 -4.27
C ASP A 51 -26.49 -18.20 -5.18
N ALA A 52 -27.61 -18.11 -5.90
CA ALA A 52 -28.05 -19.11 -6.86
C ALA A 52 -27.07 -19.29 -8.04
N LEU A 53 -26.31 -18.23 -8.38
CA LEU A 53 -25.26 -18.24 -9.40
C LEU A 53 -23.88 -18.64 -8.83
N GLY A 54 -23.81 -18.99 -7.54
CA GLY A 54 -22.57 -19.38 -6.87
C GLY A 54 -21.69 -18.20 -6.45
N PHE A 55 -22.20 -16.96 -6.47
CA PHE A 55 -21.52 -15.86 -5.79
C PHE A 55 -21.67 -16.07 -4.28
N VAL A 56 -20.54 -16.06 -3.57
CA VAL A 56 -20.50 -16.17 -2.11
C VAL A 56 -19.88 -14.89 -1.56
N ASP A 57 -20.51 -14.30 -0.55
CA ASP A 57 -19.95 -13.17 0.17
C ASP A 57 -18.70 -13.61 0.96
N ARG A 58 -17.54 -13.13 0.51
CA ARG A 58 -16.23 -13.40 1.14
C ARG A 58 -16.02 -12.60 2.43
N GLY A 59 -16.93 -11.69 2.79
CA GLY A 59 -16.92 -10.93 4.03
C GLY A 59 -17.57 -11.66 5.21
N ALA A 60 -18.59 -12.49 4.94
CA ALA A 60 -19.30 -13.25 5.98
C ALA A 60 -18.48 -14.41 6.55
N SER A 61 -17.60 -15.03 5.74
CA SER A 61 -16.74 -16.13 6.19
C SER A 61 -15.67 -15.73 7.21
N ALA A 62 -15.40 -14.43 7.39
CA ALA A 62 -14.45 -13.93 8.38
C ALA A 62 -14.99 -13.91 9.81
N GLN A 63 -16.31 -14.02 10.02
CA GLN A 63 -16.92 -14.04 11.36
C GLN A 63 -17.25 -15.47 11.86
N SER A 64 -17.25 -16.47 10.97
CA SER A 64 -17.55 -17.87 11.32
C SER A 64 -16.33 -18.79 11.33
N ALA A 65 -15.12 -18.27 11.09
CA ALA A 65 -13.88 -19.05 11.08
C ALA A 65 -13.24 -19.20 12.48
N SER A 66 -14.03 -19.53 13.49
CA SER A 66 -13.52 -19.95 14.80
C SER A 66 -13.43 -21.46 14.96
N ASP A 67 -13.70 -22.24 13.92
CA ASP A 67 -13.50 -23.69 13.95
C ASP A 67 -13.24 -24.24 12.54
N VAL A 68 -12.46 -25.32 12.48
CA VAL A 68 -12.03 -26.11 11.30
C VAL A 68 -10.59 -25.86 10.82
N THR A 69 -9.86 -26.97 10.88
CA THR A 69 -8.45 -27.30 10.63
C THR A 69 -7.82 -26.85 9.30
N PRO A 70 -6.49 -26.65 9.26
CA PRO A 70 -5.76 -26.17 8.10
C PRO A 70 -5.25 -27.37 7.29
N ASP A 71 -5.92 -27.74 6.21
CA ASP A 71 -5.20 -28.37 5.09
C ASP A 71 -5.99 -28.16 3.79
N SER A 72 -5.31 -27.55 2.82
CA SER A 72 -5.74 -27.34 1.43
C SER A 72 -6.74 -26.22 1.15
N ALA A 73 -6.25 -24.98 1.02
CA ALA A 73 -6.76 -24.01 0.04
C ALA A 73 -5.75 -22.86 -0.15
N SER A 74 -4.85 -23.02 -1.11
CA SER A 74 -4.06 -21.91 -1.65
C SER A 74 -4.94 -20.94 -2.45
N ASP A 75 -4.72 -19.66 -2.21
CA ASP A 75 -5.02 -18.52 -3.09
C ASP A 75 -6.49 -18.20 -3.42
N ALA A 76 -7.23 -17.67 -2.44
CA ALA A 76 -8.24 -16.64 -2.72
C ALA A 76 -8.65 -15.77 -1.51
N SER A 77 -7.76 -15.56 -0.53
CA SER A 77 -8.03 -14.61 0.55
C SER A 77 -7.66 -13.19 0.09
N GLY A 78 -8.65 -12.49 -0.45
CA GLY A 78 -8.61 -11.06 -0.75
C GLY A 78 -8.45 -10.27 0.55
N THR A 79 -7.24 -10.29 1.10
CA THR A 79 -6.85 -9.51 2.26
C THR A 79 -6.93 -8.05 1.84
N ARG A 80 -8.01 -7.35 2.25
CA ARG A 80 -8.10 -5.90 2.18
C ARG A 80 -6.93 -5.35 2.98
N ARG A 81 -5.81 -5.10 2.28
CA ARG A 81 -4.53 -4.73 2.86
C ARG A 81 -4.74 -3.43 3.63
N ARG A 82 -4.98 -3.56 4.94
CA ARG A 82 -5.09 -2.44 5.86
C ARG A 82 -3.79 -1.66 5.68
N ARG A 83 -3.87 -0.45 5.09
CA ARG A 83 -2.70 0.40 4.90
C ARG A 83 -2.12 0.61 6.30
N ARG A 84 -0.94 0.03 6.55
CA ARG A 84 -0.20 0.25 7.79
C ARG A 84 -0.01 1.76 7.88
N SER A 85 -0.42 2.36 9.00
CA SER A 85 -0.16 3.76 9.28
C SER A 85 1.34 3.98 9.23
N THR A 86 1.79 4.84 8.33
CA THR A 86 3.19 5.22 8.24
C THR A 86 3.59 5.87 9.56
N GLN A 87 4.57 5.30 10.26
CA GLN A 87 5.15 5.95 11.43
C GLN A 87 5.81 7.27 11.01
N PRO A 88 5.77 8.33 11.82
CA PRO A 88 6.49 9.57 11.51
C PRO A 88 7.99 9.28 11.38
N GLN A 89 8.56 9.61 10.22
CA GLN A 89 9.98 9.41 9.92
C GLN A 89 10.70 10.75 9.92
N VAL A 90 11.90 10.80 10.51
CA VAL A 90 12.80 11.95 10.48
C VAL A 90 14.14 11.49 9.94
N SER A 91 14.72 12.25 9.01
CA SER A 91 16.05 11.99 8.47
C SER A 91 17.12 12.78 9.23
N VAL A 92 18.24 12.13 9.52
CA VAL A 92 19.41 12.74 10.16
C VAL A 92 20.62 12.53 9.24
N PHE A 93 21.36 13.60 8.99
CA PHE A 93 22.62 13.56 8.26
C PHE A 93 23.78 13.79 9.23
N ILE A 94 24.65 12.80 9.35
CA ILE A 94 25.82 12.86 10.23
C ILE A 94 27.05 13.14 9.37
N LYS A 95 27.76 14.22 9.68
CA LYS A 95 29.10 14.50 9.15
C LYS A 95 30.07 14.48 10.31
N GLY A 96 31.21 13.82 10.14
CA GLY A 96 32.21 13.70 11.18
C GLY A 96 33.53 13.19 10.64
N PRO A 97 34.51 12.96 11.53
CA PRO A 97 35.77 12.32 11.18
C PRO A 97 35.53 10.97 10.51
N LYS A 98 36.23 10.73 9.40
CA LYS A 98 36.08 9.50 8.61
C LYS A 98 36.31 8.26 9.47
N ASP A 99 37.40 8.25 10.22
CA ASP A 99 37.80 7.10 11.04
C ASP A 99 36.73 6.71 12.07
N THR A 100 36.03 7.69 12.64
CA THR A 100 34.94 7.44 13.61
C THR A 100 33.71 6.84 12.93
N LEU A 101 33.37 7.30 11.73
CA LEU A 101 32.24 6.77 10.98
C LEU A 101 32.53 5.36 10.44
N ASP A 102 33.75 5.13 9.96
CA ASP A 102 34.20 3.81 9.49
C ASP A 102 34.20 2.81 10.66
N TRP A 103 34.75 3.20 11.82
CA TRP A 103 34.67 2.39 13.05
C TRP A 103 33.22 2.09 13.47
N PHE A 104 32.32 3.07 13.39
CA PHE A 104 30.90 2.85 13.73
C PHE A 104 30.26 1.82 12.78
N ILE A 105 30.54 1.91 11.48
CA ILE A 105 30.02 0.94 10.50
C ILE A 105 30.53 -0.46 10.83
N GLU A 106 31.83 -0.61 11.08
CA GLU A 106 32.44 -1.90 11.46
C GLU A 106 31.81 -2.46 12.74
N TYR A 107 31.71 -1.64 13.78
CA TYR A 107 31.08 -2.00 15.05
C TYR A 107 29.64 -2.49 14.88
N THR A 108 28.84 -1.83 14.03
CA THR A 108 27.45 -2.26 13.78
C THR A 108 27.37 -3.59 13.04
N ASN A 109 28.33 -3.87 12.15
CA ASN A 109 28.40 -5.12 11.41
C ASN A 109 28.78 -6.30 12.32
N GLU A 110 29.73 -6.11 13.24
CA GLU A 110 30.15 -7.15 14.19
C GLU A 110 29.02 -7.58 15.13
N ARG A 111 28.15 -6.64 15.51
CA ARG A 111 26.96 -6.92 16.35
C ARG A 111 25.79 -7.53 15.59
N GLY A 112 25.85 -7.60 14.25
CA GLY A 112 24.80 -8.17 13.43
C GLY A 112 23.53 -7.30 13.34
N HIS A 113 23.65 -5.99 13.56
CA HIS A 113 22.51 -5.08 13.37
C HIS A 113 22.12 -5.02 11.89
N ARG A 114 20.82 -5.10 11.60
CA ARG A 114 20.31 -5.00 10.23
C ARG A 114 20.27 -3.56 9.75
N SER A 115 20.32 -2.61 10.68
CA SER A 115 20.20 -1.18 10.39
C SER A 115 20.83 -0.32 11.49
N TYR A 116 21.36 0.84 11.12
CA TYR A 116 22.08 1.73 12.03
C TYR A 116 21.24 2.27 13.19
N TRP A 117 19.90 2.31 13.06
CA TRP A 117 19.03 2.77 14.14
C TRP A 117 18.91 1.75 15.28
N GLU A 118 19.07 0.45 15.01
CA GLU A 118 19.10 -0.58 16.07
C GLU A 118 20.29 -0.35 17.01
N ALA A 119 21.45 0.02 16.46
CA ALA A 119 22.62 0.39 17.25
C ALA A 119 22.39 1.66 18.09
N LEU A 120 21.63 2.63 17.56
CA LEU A 120 21.24 3.84 18.29
C LEU A 120 20.24 3.53 19.42
N GLU A 121 19.32 2.58 19.22
CA GLU A 121 18.40 2.13 20.27
C GLU A 121 19.11 1.40 21.39
N GLU A 122 20.06 0.53 21.06
CA GLU A 122 20.88 -0.14 22.05
C GLU A 122 21.71 0.87 22.85
N PHE A 123 22.35 1.82 22.15
CA PHE A 123 23.08 2.91 22.79
C PHE A 123 22.17 3.74 23.71
N ARG A 124 20.94 4.07 23.26
CA ARG A 124 19.95 4.78 24.08
C ARG A 124 19.59 3.98 25.34
N ALA A 125 19.40 2.67 25.22
CA ALA A 125 19.10 1.81 26.37
C ALA A 125 20.27 1.78 27.37
N MET A 126 21.51 1.73 26.86
CA MET A 126 22.72 1.77 27.69
C MET A 126 22.87 3.10 28.44
N VAL A 127 22.68 4.23 27.76
CA VAL A 127 22.78 5.57 28.37
C VAL A 127 21.70 5.78 29.42
N ASN A 128 20.46 5.40 29.12
CA ASN A 128 19.35 5.54 30.07
C ASN A 128 19.55 4.68 31.33
N ARG A 129 20.18 3.51 31.21
CA ARG A 129 20.51 2.64 32.36
C ARG A 129 21.66 3.19 33.22
N GLN A 130 22.53 4.04 32.67
CA GLN A 130 23.63 4.67 33.42
C GLN A 130 23.22 6.00 34.09
N GLY A 131 22.05 6.54 33.75
CA GLY A 131 21.53 7.79 34.31
C GLY A 131 20.60 7.63 35.51
N GLU A 132 20.26 6.39 35.89
CA GLU A 132 19.59 6.03 37.16
C GLU A 132 20.61 5.57 38.20
#